data_AF-M1L781-F1
#
_entry.id   AF-M1L781-F1
#
_cell.length_a   1.000
_cell.length_b   1.000
_cell.length_c   1.000
_cell.angle_alpha   90.00
_cell.angle_beta   90.00
_cell.angle_gamma   90.00
#
_symmetry.space_group_name_H-M   'P 1'
#
loop_
_entity.id
_entity.type
_entity.pdbx_description
1 polymer ?
#
loop_
_entity_poly.entity_id
_entity_poly.type
_entity_poly.pdbx_seq_one_letter_code
_entity_poly.pdbx_strand_id
1 'polypeptide(L)'
;EATSFMVAGMTAEHCLERLKEGQAVIFPADRSDVLLAVASAHVAEGFPSLSAIILNGGLKLHPRIADLVDGIGLRLPIIETDSGTFETASAAAHARGRVTVASARKIDTALALMDRYVDGADLVAQLAIPIPSVTTPQMFEYQLLDRARDNRKRIVLPEGDDDRILKAAGRLLQRQVADLTILGEEAEIRSRAAELGVDISNALVVSPKTSDLAEKFADQYFELRKHKGMTP
;
A
#
# COMPACT_ATOMS: atom_id res chain seq x y z
N GLU A 1 7.60 -3.04 1.14
CA GLU A 1 8.58 -2.95 2.24
C GLU A 1 8.11 -3.90 3.33
N ALA A 2 8.95 -4.82 3.79
CA ALA A 2 8.53 -5.80 4.79
C ALA A 2 8.30 -5.15 6.17
N THR A 3 7.14 -5.37 6.77
CA THR A 3 6.76 -4.90 8.11
C THR A 3 7.19 -5.87 9.21
N SER A 4 7.27 -7.15 8.87
CA SER A 4 7.70 -8.24 9.74
C SER A 4 8.18 -9.41 8.90
N PHE A 5 8.82 -10.38 9.55
CA PHE A 5 9.27 -11.63 8.93
C PHE A 5 8.61 -12.82 9.61
N MET A 6 8.33 -13.86 8.84
CA MET A 6 7.92 -15.18 9.34
C MET A 6 8.88 -16.23 8.79
N VAL A 7 9.32 -17.14 9.66
CA VAL A 7 9.97 -18.39 9.25
C VAL A 7 8.91 -19.48 9.16
N ALA A 8 8.60 -19.93 7.95
CA ALA A 8 7.58 -20.94 7.66
C ALA A 8 8.17 -22.35 7.74
N GLY A 9 8.42 -22.82 8.96
CA GLY A 9 8.87 -24.20 9.24
C GLY A 9 7.74 -25.24 9.33
N MET A 10 6.48 -24.80 9.39
CA MET A 10 5.32 -25.66 9.57
C MET A 10 4.78 -26.19 8.23
N THR A 11 3.70 -26.97 8.26
CA THR A 11 2.93 -27.32 7.05
C THR A 11 2.29 -26.06 6.44
N ALA A 12 1.94 -26.13 5.15
CA ALA A 12 1.34 -25.01 4.43
C ALA A 12 0.10 -24.43 5.14
N GLU A 13 -0.81 -25.29 5.61
CA GLU A 13 -2.04 -24.90 6.33
C GLU A 13 -1.75 -23.97 7.52
N HIS A 14 -0.83 -24.36 8.40
CA HIS A 14 -0.48 -23.56 9.57
C HIS A 14 0.34 -22.32 9.24
N CYS A 15 1.03 -22.29 8.09
CA CYS A 15 1.67 -21.08 7.62
C CYS A 15 0.61 -20.05 7.19
N LEU A 16 -0.43 -20.48 6.47
CA LEU A 16 -1.53 -19.63 6.00
C LEU A 16 -2.27 -18.95 7.16
N GLU A 17 -2.55 -19.68 8.24
CA GLU A 17 -3.23 -19.17 9.45
C GLU A 17 -2.49 -18.01 10.14
N ARG A 18 -1.21 -17.82 9.84
CA ARG A 18 -0.33 -16.89 10.56
C ARG A 18 0.15 -15.72 9.70
N LEU A 19 -0.20 -15.70 8.41
CA LEU A 19 0.21 -14.64 7.50
C LEU A 19 -0.32 -13.28 7.98
N LYS A 20 0.46 -12.23 7.76
CA LYS A 20 0.12 -10.86 8.12
C LYS A 20 0.41 -9.91 6.97
N GLU A 21 -0.31 -8.79 6.98
CA GLU A 21 -0.18 -7.75 5.96
C GLU A 21 1.26 -7.17 5.91
N GLY A 22 1.82 -7.10 4.71
CA GLY A 22 3.17 -6.63 4.46
C GLY A 22 4.29 -7.52 5.03
N GLN A 23 4.00 -8.77 5.39
CA GLN A 23 5.00 -9.70 5.91
C GLN A 23 5.88 -10.27 4.79
N ALA A 24 7.15 -10.53 5.09
CA ALA A 24 8.01 -11.36 4.26
C ALA A 24 8.14 -12.77 4.85
N VAL A 25 8.04 -13.79 4.01
CA VAL A 25 8.00 -15.20 4.46
C VAL A 25 9.28 -15.92 4.04
N ILE A 26 9.92 -16.61 4.97
CA ILE A 26 11.20 -17.32 4.80
C ILE A 26 10.96 -18.82 4.92
N PHE A 27 11.39 -19.62 3.95
CA PHE A 27 11.34 -21.09 4.03
C PHE A 27 12.34 -21.76 3.06
N PRO A 28 12.71 -23.03 3.32
CA PRO A 28 13.63 -23.77 2.44
C PRO A 28 13.08 -23.93 1.02
N ALA A 29 13.94 -23.83 0.00
CA ALA A 29 13.52 -23.86 -1.41
C ALA A 29 12.92 -25.21 -1.88
N ASP A 30 13.10 -26.29 -1.13
CA ASP A 30 12.49 -27.59 -1.39
C ASP A 30 11.03 -27.69 -0.90
N ARG A 31 10.55 -26.71 -0.12
CA ARG A 31 9.14 -26.58 0.32
C ARG A 31 8.26 -25.97 -0.75
N SER A 32 8.11 -26.70 -1.86
CA SER A 32 7.27 -26.31 -2.99
C SER A 32 5.79 -26.17 -2.59
N ASP A 33 5.33 -26.95 -1.61
CA ASP A 33 3.99 -26.85 -1.02
C ASP A 33 3.75 -25.48 -0.37
N VAL A 34 4.71 -25.01 0.43
CA VAL A 34 4.64 -23.70 1.10
C VAL A 34 4.71 -22.58 0.09
N LEU A 35 5.59 -22.68 -0.90
CA LEU A 35 5.71 -21.67 -1.95
C LEU A 35 4.37 -21.45 -2.66
N LEU A 36 3.75 -22.53 -3.13
CA LEU A 36 2.48 -22.43 -3.86
C LEU A 36 1.38 -21.90 -2.95
N ALA A 37 1.28 -22.38 -1.70
CA ALA A 37 0.29 -21.90 -0.76
C ALA A 37 0.43 -20.40 -0.46
N VAL A 38 1.66 -19.94 -0.17
CA VAL A 38 1.96 -18.53 0.15
C VAL A 38 1.77 -17.64 -1.08
N ALA A 39 2.17 -18.10 -2.26
CA ALA A 39 1.96 -17.42 -3.53
C ALA A 39 0.46 -17.29 -3.86
N SER A 40 -0.31 -18.36 -3.72
CA SER A 40 -1.76 -18.34 -3.91
C SER A 40 -2.45 -17.44 -2.89
N ALA A 41 -2.03 -17.47 -1.62
CA ALA A 41 -2.57 -16.60 -0.59
C ALA A 41 -2.33 -15.11 -0.90
N HIS A 42 -1.17 -14.76 -1.49
CA HIS A 42 -0.90 -13.37 -1.84
C HIS A 42 -1.89 -12.78 -2.85
N VAL A 43 -2.41 -13.59 -3.78
CA VAL A 43 -3.36 -13.16 -4.81
C VAL A 43 -4.82 -13.46 -4.45
N ALA A 44 -5.07 -14.27 -3.43
CA ALA A 44 -6.40 -14.66 -3.02
C ALA A 44 -7.11 -13.53 -2.26
N GLU A 45 -8.39 -13.32 -2.58
CA GLU A 45 -9.22 -12.40 -1.83
C GLU A 45 -9.40 -12.86 -0.37
N GLY A 46 -9.35 -11.91 0.57
CA GLY A 46 -9.47 -12.20 2.00
C GLY A 46 -8.18 -12.67 2.68
N PHE A 47 -7.09 -12.84 1.93
CA PHE A 47 -5.76 -13.14 2.48
C PHE A 47 -4.85 -11.89 2.52
N PRO A 48 -3.84 -11.86 3.40
CA PRO A 48 -2.93 -10.72 3.49
C PRO A 48 -2.03 -10.57 2.26
N SER A 49 -1.74 -9.35 1.85
CA SER A 49 -0.71 -9.11 0.83
C SER A 49 0.68 -9.14 1.45
N LEU A 50 1.60 -9.82 0.77
CA LEU A 50 2.95 -10.07 1.25
C LEU A 50 3.93 -9.09 0.62
N SER A 51 5.07 -8.90 1.28
CA SER A 51 6.13 -8.01 0.78
C SER A 51 7.22 -8.74 -0.02
N ALA A 52 7.50 -9.99 0.32
CA ALA A 52 8.48 -10.83 -0.36
C ALA A 52 8.37 -12.29 0.10
N ILE A 53 8.90 -13.20 -0.73
CA ILE A 53 9.23 -14.58 -0.36
C ILE A 53 10.75 -14.72 -0.38
N ILE A 54 11.31 -15.38 0.62
CA ILE A 54 12.74 -15.65 0.74
C ILE A 54 12.94 -17.16 0.84
N LEU A 55 13.52 -17.73 -0.21
CA LEU A 55 13.85 -19.13 -0.35
C LEU A 55 15.27 -19.36 0.15
N ASN A 56 15.44 -20.24 1.14
CA ASN A 56 16.74 -20.49 1.76
C ASN A 56 17.23 -21.93 1.56
N GLY A 57 18.48 -22.19 1.94
CA GLY A 57 19.08 -23.53 1.93
C GLY A 57 19.90 -23.87 0.68
N GLY A 58 20.14 -22.90 -0.23
CA GLY A 58 21.01 -23.09 -1.40
C GLY A 58 20.54 -24.11 -2.42
N LEU A 59 19.28 -24.54 -2.31
CA LEU A 59 18.63 -25.39 -3.29
C LEU A 59 17.94 -24.50 -4.32
N LYS A 60 17.99 -24.92 -5.59
CA LYS A 60 17.18 -24.30 -6.62
C LYS A 60 15.76 -24.82 -6.54
N LEU A 61 14.81 -23.97 -6.88
CA LEU A 61 13.43 -24.40 -7.06
C LEU A 61 13.33 -25.48 -8.13
N HIS A 62 12.41 -26.43 -7.94
CA HIS A 62 12.14 -27.43 -8.97
C HIS A 62 11.64 -26.72 -10.25
N PRO A 63 12.17 -27.05 -11.46
CA PRO A 63 11.87 -26.30 -12.68
C PRO A 63 10.37 -26.14 -12.98
N ARG A 64 9.58 -27.19 -12.74
CA ARG A 64 8.12 -27.13 -12.93
C ARG A 64 7.38 -26.24 -11.95
N ILE A 65 7.91 -26.07 -10.75
CA ILE A 65 7.34 -25.15 -9.76
C ILE A 65 7.73 -23.72 -10.15
N ALA A 66 8.94 -23.50 -10.66
CA ALA A 66 9.36 -22.20 -11.16
C ALA A 66 8.50 -21.76 -12.35
N ASP A 67 8.32 -22.64 -13.35
CA ASP A 67 7.42 -22.42 -14.50
C ASP A 67 6.00 -22.02 -14.04
N LEU A 68 5.49 -22.69 -12.99
CA LEU A 68 4.16 -22.44 -12.46
C LEU A 68 4.07 -21.09 -11.75
N VAL A 69 5.06 -20.75 -10.92
CA VAL A 69 5.12 -19.48 -10.19
C VAL A 69 5.26 -18.30 -11.16
N ASP A 70 6.10 -18.44 -12.18
CA ASP A 70 6.24 -17.45 -13.26
C ASP A 70 4.91 -17.30 -14.03
N GLY A 71 4.24 -18.41 -14.31
CA GLY A 71 2.94 -18.43 -15.00
C GLY A 71 1.80 -17.76 -14.22
N ILE A 72 1.87 -17.69 -12.89
CA ILE A 72 0.90 -16.95 -12.06
C ILE A 72 1.04 -15.44 -12.26
N GLY A 73 2.20 -14.94 -12.71
CA GLY A 73 2.41 -13.51 -12.97
C GLY A 73 2.45 -12.66 -11.70
N LEU A 74 2.97 -13.22 -10.61
CA LEU A 74 3.06 -12.55 -9.31
C LEU A 74 3.92 -11.29 -9.40
N ARG A 75 3.45 -10.20 -8.79
CA ARG A 75 4.26 -8.98 -8.56
C ARG A 75 5.09 -9.06 -7.27
N LEU A 76 5.03 -10.20 -6.59
CA LEU A 76 5.72 -10.47 -5.33
C LEU A 76 7.19 -10.85 -5.58
N PRO A 77 8.17 -10.11 -5.00
CA PRO A 77 9.58 -10.49 -5.12
C PRO A 77 9.85 -11.84 -4.45
N ILE A 78 10.47 -12.76 -5.19
CA ILE A 78 10.98 -14.04 -4.68
C ILE A 78 12.51 -13.97 -4.70
N ILE A 79 13.13 -14.17 -3.54
CA ILE A 79 14.57 -14.01 -3.33
C ILE A 79 15.14 -15.36 -2.93
N GLU A 80 16.19 -15.83 -3.63
CA GLU A 80 16.91 -17.06 -3.26
C GLU A 80 18.19 -16.72 -2.48
N THR A 81 18.56 -17.55 -1.51
CA THR A 81 19.82 -17.45 -0.78
C THR A 81 20.41 -18.82 -0.44
N ASP A 82 21.74 -18.90 -0.49
CA ASP A 82 22.51 -20.09 -0.09
C ASP A 82 22.57 -20.28 1.43
N SER A 83 22.06 -19.32 2.21
CA SER A 83 22.09 -19.34 3.67
C SER A 83 21.13 -20.37 4.27
N GLY A 84 21.48 -20.93 5.43
CA GLY A 84 20.57 -21.75 6.23
C GLY A 84 19.43 -20.93 6.85
N THR A 85 18.45 -21.60 7.45
CA THR A 85 17.22 -20.94 7.93
C THR A 85 17.49 -19.92 9.01
N PHE A 86 18.35 -20.27 9.98
CA PHE A 86 18.70 -19.38 11.08
C PHE A 86 19.51 -18.16 10.59
N GLU A 87 20.48 -18.39 9.71
CA GLU A 87 21.32 -17.34 9.12
C GLU A 87 20.45 -16.37 8.30
N THR A 88 19.51 -16.89 7.52
CA THR A 88 18.58 -16.09 6.70
C THR A 88 17.67 -15.25 7.58
N ALA A 89 17.05 -15.85 8.60
CA ALA A 89 16.19 -15.15 9.53
C ALA A 89 16.95 -14.05 10.30
N SER A 90 18.17 -14.36 10.75
CA SER A 90 19.04 -13.41 11.44
C SER A 90 19.45 -12.26 10.51
N ALA A 91 19.86 -12.54 9.27
CA ALA A 91 20.22 -11.53 8.30
C ALA A 91 19.02 -10.60 7.98
N ALA A 92 17.83 -11.18 7.80
CA ALA A 92 16.60 -10.43 7.58
C ALA A 92 16.24 -9.54 8.79
N ALA A 93 16.36 -10.06 10.02
CA ALA A 93 16.09 -9.30 11.24
C ALA A 93 17.07 -8.13 11.45
N HIS A 94 18.33 -8.30 11.05
CA HIS A 94 19.35 -7.25 11.13
C HIS A 94 19.35 -6.30 9.91
N ALA A 95 18.57 -6.59 8.88
CA ALA A 95 18.49 -5.76 7.69
C ALA A 95 17.90 -4.39 8.05
N ARG A 96 18.74 -3.35 8.04
CA ARG A 96 18.29 -1.98 8.26
C ARG A 96 17.84 -1.36 6.95
N GLY A 97 16.54 -1.08 6.85
CA GLY A 97 16.01 -0.31 5.74
C GLY A 97 16.45 1.15 5.85
N ARG A 98 17.28 1.64 4.92
CA ARG A 98 17.62 3.06 4.83
C ARG A 98 16.40 3.90 4.43
N VAL A 99 16.31 5.13 4.93
CA VAL A 99 15.40 6.16 4.40
C VAL A 99 16.13 6.84 3.26
N THR A 100 15.65 6.63 2.04
CA THR A 100 16.18 7.30 0.84
C THR A 100 15.13 8.26 0.31
N VAL A 101 15.50 9.14 -0.62
CA VAL A 101 14.54 10.03 -1.31
C VAL A 101 13.42 9.28 -2.02
N ALA A 102 13.64 8.01 -2.39
CA ALA A 102 12.65 7.14 -3.00
C ALA A 102 11.75 6.42 -1.97
N SER A 103 12.08 6.47 -0.68
CA SER A 103 11.36 5.78 0.39
C SER A 103 10.11 6.54 0.85
N ALA A 104 9.19 6.79 -0.09
CA ALA A 104 7.99 7.59 0.13
C ALA A 104 7.26 7.24 1.44
N ARG A 105 6.91 5.95 1.63
CA ARG A 105 6.20 5.47 2.81
C ARG A 105 6.93 5.77 4.14
N LYS A 106 8.26 5.63 4.17
CA LYS A 106 9.05 5.96 5.37
C LYS A 106 9.09 7.45 5.64
N ILE A 107 9.22 8.26 4.58
CA ILE A 107 9.18 9.72 4.67
C ILE A 107 7.81 10.16 5.20
N ASP A 108 6.73 9.64 4.63
CA ASP A 108 5.37 9.97 5.04
C ASP A 108 5.10 9.56 6.50
N THR A 109 5.57 8.38 6.91
CA THR A 109 5.46 7.93 8.30
C THR A 109 6.27 8.82 9.25
N ALA A 110 7.49 9.20 8.88
CA ALA A 110 8.32 10.09 9.70
C ALA A 110 7.67 11.47 9.87
N LEU A 111 7.12 12.05 8.79
CA LEU A 111 6.38 13.31 8.84
C LEU A 111 5.13 13.20 9.74
N ALA A 112 4.35 12.12 9.60
CA ALA A 112 3.17 11.90 10.43
C ALA A 112 3.52 11.72 11.93
N LEU A 113 4.65 11.07 12.25
CA LEU A 113 5.13 10.94 13.62
C LEU A 113 5.62 12.28 14.19
N MET A 114 6.31 13.09 13.39
CA MET A 114 6.71 14.45 13.77
C MET A 114 5.48 15.30 14.10
N ASP A 115 4.50 15.37 13.20
CA ASP A 115 3.26 16.13 13.42
C ASP A 115 2.50 15.68 14.69
N ARG A 116 2.57 14.40 15.03
CA ARG A 116 1.81 13.82 16.15
C ARG A 116 2.49 14.00 17.51
N TYR A 117 3.82 13.90 17.55
CA TYR A 117 4.57 13.81 18.80
C TYR A 117 5.49 15.00 19.07
N VAL A 118 5.66 15.90 18.10
CA VAL A 118 6.49 17.10 18.24
C VAL A 118 5.60 18.33 18.15
N ASP A 119 5.64 19.18 19.17
CA ASP A 119 5.04 20.51 19.11
C ASP A 119 5.90 21.40 18.22
N GLY A 120 5.48 21.53 16.95
CA GLY A 120 6.18 22.35 15.97
C GLY A 120 6.23 23.83 16.35
N ALA A 121 5.22 24.34 17.05
CA ALA A 121 5.16 25.74 17.44
C ALA A 121 6.16 26.05 18.56
N ASP A 122 6.22 25.20 19.59
CA ASP A 122 7.23 25.31 20.65
C ASP A 122 8.65 25.15 20.08
N LEU A 123 8.87 24.17 19.20
CA LEU A 123 10.18 23.95 18.59
C LEU A 123 10.64 25.18 17.78
N VAL A 124 9.76 25.76 16.96
CA VAL A 124 10.08 26.98 16.18
C VAL A 124 10.32 28.18 17.09
N ALA A 125 9.52 28.33 18.15
CA ALA A 125 9.70 29.40 19.13
C ALA A 125 11.07 29.30 19.83
N GLN A 126 11.50 28.08 20.18
CA GLN A 126 12.82 27.83 20.78
C GLN A 126 13.98 28.06 19.79
N LEU A 127 13.77 27.80 18.50
CA LEU A 127 14.81 27.98 17.48
C LEU A 127 15.08 29.46 17.14
N ALA A 128 14.20 30.39 17.54
CA ALA A 128 14.32 31.84 17.31
C ALA A 128 14.64 32.21 15.85
N ILE A 129 14.09 31.46 14.89
CA ILE A 129 14.38 31.63 13.46
C ILE A 129 13.52 32.78 12.91
N PRO A 130 14.11 33.81 12.27
CA PRO A 130 13.33 34.84 11.59
C PRO A 130 12.53 34.23 10.43
N ILE A 131 11.22 34.49 10.41
CA ILE A 131 10.32 33.96 9.37
C ILE A 131 10.71 34.60 8.03
N PRO A 132 11.04 33.79 6.99
CA PRO A 132 11.38 34.31 5.67
C PRO A 132 10.21 35.09 5.05
N SER A 133 10.50 36.22 4.40
CA SER A 133 9.50 37.00 3.65
C SER A 133 9.14 36.39 2.29
N VAL A 134 9.87 35.37 1.86
CA VAL A 134 9.69 34.70 0.57
C VAL A 134 9.14 33.29 0.80
N THR A 135 7.94 33.04 0.28
CA THR A 135 7.36 31.71 0.25
C THR A 135 8.00 30.89 -0.86
N THR A 136 8.72 29.83 -0.50
CA THR A 136 9.21 28.86 -1.48
C THR A 136 8.08 27.92 -1.90
N PRO A 137 8.18 27.22 -3.06
CA PRO A 137 7.19 26.23 -3.47
C PRO A 137 6.89 25.17 -2.39
N GLN A 138 7.91 24.73 -1.65
CA GLN A 138 7.75 23.78 -0.55
C GLN A 138 6.95 24.37 0.63
N MET A 139 7.19 25.64 0.98
CA MET A 139 6.40 26.33 2.01
C MET A 139 4.95 26.49 1.59
N PHE A 140 4.71 26.83 0.32
CA PHE A 140 3.35 26.94 -0.21
C PHE A 140 2.60 25.60 -0.15
N GLU A 141 3.22 24.51 -0.61
CA GLU A 141 2.62 23.17 -0.52
C GLU A 141 2.31 22.78 0.92
N TYR A 142 3.24 23.04 1.85
CA TYR A 142 3.02 22.77 3.27
C TYR A 142 1.83 23.56 3.83
N GLN A 143 1.78 24.88 3.59
CA GLN A 143 0.67 25.74 4.03
C GLN A 143 -0.67 25.33 3.41
N LEU A 144 -0.66 24.86 2.16
CA LEU A 144 -1.87 24.38 1.51
C LEU A 144 -2.38 23.08 2.15
N LEU A 145 -1.49 22.14 2.44
CA LEU A 145 -1.84 20.88 3.12
C LEU A 145 -2.37 21.13 4.53
N ASP A 146 -1.75 22.07 5.26
CA ASP A 146 -2.15 22.44 6.62
C ASP A 146 -3.58 23.02 6.63
N ARG A 147 -3.86 23.99 5.74
CA ARG A 147 -5.21 24.56 5.57
C ARG A 147 -6.25 23.52 5.13
N ALA A 148 -5.86 22.56 4.30
CA ALA A 148 -6.75 21.48 3.87
C ALA A 148 -7.06 20.53 5.04
N ARG A 149 -6.10 20.28 5.92
CA ARG A 149 -6.28 19.48 7.14
C ARG A 149 -7.23 20.14 8.14
N ASP A 150 -7.17 21.47 8.30
CA ASP A 150 -8.10 22.21 9.15
C ASP A 150 -9.55 22.22 8.63
N ASN A 151 -9.72 22.12 7.31
CA ASN A 151 -11.01 22.15 6.65
C ASN A 151 -11.18 20.97 5.70
N ARG A 152 -11.15 19.75 6.27
CA ARG A 152 -11.20 18.49 5.51
C ARG A 152 -12.40 18.48 4.56
N LYS A 153 -12.10 18.25 3.29
CA LYS A 153 -13.10 18.06 2.22
C LYS A 153 -13.10 16.63 1.73
N ARG A 154 -14.21 16.26 1.09
CA ARG A 154 -14.32 14.99 0.37
C ARG A 154 -13.90 15.17 -1.08
N ILE A 155 -12.96 14.34 -1.54
CA ILE A 155 -12.44 14.33 -2.91
C ILE A 155 -12.75 12.98 -3.54
N VAL A 156 -13.29 12.98 -4.76
CA VAL A 156 -13.54 11.78 -5.55
C VAL A 156 -12.36 11.56 -6.50
N LEU A 157 -11.81 10.35 -6.51
CA LEU A 157 -10.71 9.90 -7.36
C LEU A 157 -11.25 8.85 -8.34
N PRO A 158 -11.55 9.23 -9.60
CA PRO A 158 -12.13 8.31 -10.57
C PRO A 158 -11.14 7.28 -11.11
N GLU A 159 -9.84 7.56 -11.09
CA GLU A 159 -8.77 6.68 -11.60
C GLU A 159 -8.23 5.73 -10.51
N GLY A 160 -9.11 4.91 -9.93
CA GLY A 160 -8.76 3.96 -8.86
C GLY A 160 -7.78 2.86 -9.28
N ASP A 161 -7.61 2.63 -10.57
CA ASP A 161 -6.67 1.68 -11.18
C ASP A 161 -5.25 2.27 -11.41
N ASP A 162 -5.07 3.59 -11.26
CA ASP A 162 -3.76 4.23 -11.42
C ASP A 162 -2.93 4.19 -10.13
N ASP A 163 -1.79 3.50 -10.20
CA ASP A 163 -0.83 3.37 -9.09
C ASP A 163 -0.42 4.72 -8.46
N ARG A 164 -0.30 5.78 -9.26
CA ARG A 164 0.12 7.11 -8.79
C ARG A 164 -0.99 7.74 -7.96
N ILE A 165 -2.24 7.54 -8.37
CA ILE A 165 -3.43 8.02 -7.66
C ILE A 165 -3.61 7.27 -6.36
N LEU A 166 -3.47 5.93 -6.36
CA LEU A 166 -3.50 5.14 -5.13
C LEU A 166 -2.40 5.54 -4.14
N LYS A 167 -1.16 5.72 -4.61
CA LYS A 167 -0.06 6.22 -3.78
C LYS A 167 -0.37 7.59 -3.19
N ALA A 168 -0.90 8.52 -3.98
CA ALA A 168 -1.29 9.85 -3.50
C ALA A 168 -2.44 9.77 -2.48
N ALA A 169 -3.43 8.91 -2.73
CA ALA A 169 -4.56 8.69 -1.83
C ALA A 169 -4.10 8.24 -0.44
N GLY A 170 -3.22 7.24 -0.36
CA GLY A 170 -2.68 6.79 0.93
C GLY A 170 -1.90 7.88 1.66
N ARG A 171 -1.13 8.73 0.95
CA ARG A 171 -0.44 9.87 1.58
C ARG A 171 -1.43 10.87 2.18
N LEU A 172 -2.48 11.22 1.45
CA LEU A 172 -3.50 12.16 1.91
C LEU A 172 -4.28 11.62 3.11
N LEU A 173 -4.60 10.32 3.11
CA LEU A 173 -5.28 9.64 4.22
C LEU A 173 -4.38 9.54 5.47
N GLN A 174 -3.12 9.15 5.30
CA GLN A 174 -2.15 9.05 6.39
C GLN A 174 -1.92 10.40 7.07
N ARG A 175 -1.88 11.48 6.29
CA ARG A 175 -1.75 12.86 6.77
C ARG A 175 -3.07 13.51 7.20
N GLN A 176 -4.19 12.78 7.08
CA GLN A 176 -5.55 13.22 7.44
C GLN A 176 -6.00 14.52 6.75
N VAL A 177 -5.56 14.75 5.51
CA VAL A 177 -5.77 16.02 4.79
C VAL A 177 -7.15 16.10 4.14
N ALA A 178 -7.71 14.96 3.71
CA ALA A 178 -9.00 14.88 3.04
C ALA A 178 -9.72 13.57 3.38
N ASP A 179 -11.02 13.53 3.15
CA ASP A 179 -11.78 12.28 3.02
C ASP A 179 -11.79 11.88 1.55
N LEU A 180 -11.54 10.60 1.25
CA LEU A 180 -11.43 10.14 -0.14
C LEU A 180 -12.55 9.16 -0.49
N THR A 181 -13.08 9.33 -1.69
CA THR A 181 -13.89 8.32 -2.38
C THR A 181 -13.13 7.87 -3.63
N ILE A 182 -12.79 6.60 -3.75
CA ILE A 182 -12.08 6.04 -4.90
C ILE A 182 -13.07 5.22 -5.71
N LEU A 183 -13.10 5.44 -7.03
CA LEU A 183 -14.01 4.70 -7.91
C LEU A 183 -13.33 3.46 -8.51
N GLY A 184 -14.04 2.34 -8.50
CA GLY A 184 -13.64 1.08 -9.12
C GLY A 184 -14.05 -0.14 -8.30
N GLU A 185 -13.58 -1.31 -8.71
CA GLU A 185 -13.91 -2.56 -8.02
C GLU A 185 -13.14 -2.67 -6.70
N GLU A 186 -13.85 -2.90 -5.60
CA GLU A 186 -13.28 -2.79 -4.25
C GLU A 186 -12.16 -3.80 -3.99
N ALA A 187 -12.37 -5.06 -4.39
CA ALA A 187 -11.38 -6.12 -4.23
C ALA A 187 -10.08 -5.81 -5.01
N GLU A 188 -10.20 -5.35 -6.26
CA GLU A 188 -9.05 -5.00 -7.11
C GLU A 188 -8.28 -3.80 -6.55
N ILE A 189 -8.98 -2.74 -6.15
CA ILE A 189 -8.36 -1.53 -5.61
C ILE A 189 -7.65 -1.83 -4.28
N ARG A 190 -8.28 -2.57 -3.37
CA ARG A 190 -7.68 -2.91 -2.07
C ARG A 190 -6.47 -3.83 -2.24
N SER A 191 -6.56 -4.83 -3.11
CA SER A 191 -5.42 -5.70 -3.45
C SER A 191 -4.27 -4.88 -4.03
N ARG A 192 -4.56 -4.00 -5.00
CA ARG A 192 -3.53 -3.15 -5.61
C ARG A 192 -2.90 -2.18 -4.63
N ALA A 193 -3.67 -1.56 -3.74
CA ALA A 193 -3.15 -0.67 -2.71
C ALA A 193 -2.22 -1.42 -1.75
N ALA A 194 -2.58 -2.65 -1.36
CA ALA A 194 -1.79 -3.50 -0.50
C ALA A 194 -0.45 -3.91 -1.15
N GLU A 195 -0.46 -4.32 -2.43
CA GLU A 195 0.76 -4.56 -3.23
C GLU A 195 1.68 -3.33 -3.28
N LEU A 196 1.10 -2.13 -3.38
CA LEU A 196 1.85 -0.86 -3.38
C LEU A 196 2.31 -0.44 -1.98
N GLY A 197 1.90 -1.15 -0.93
CA GLY A 197 2.18 -0.83 0.47
C GLY A 197 1.48 0.43 0.95
N VAL A 198 0.31 0.76 0.37
CA VAL A 198 -0.48 1.96 0.61
C VAL A 198 -1.68 1.59 1.48
N ASP A 199 -1.87 2.29 2.60
CA ASP A 199 -3.06 2.13 3.44
C ASP A 199 -4.20 3.03 2.95
N ILE A 200 -5.28 2.41 2.47
CA ILE A 200 -6.51 3.09 2.04
C ILE A 200 -7.72 2.64 2.88
N SER A 201 -7.51 2.07 4.07
CA SER A 201 -8.57 1.58 4.95
C SER A 201 -9.65 2.63 5.25
N ASN A 202 -9.25 3.90 5.36
CA ASN A 202 -10.14 5.04 5.62
C ASN A 202 -10.77 5.65 4.36
N ALA A 203 -10.51 5.12 3.16
CA ALA A 203 -11.18 5.55 1.94
C ALA A 203 -12.50 4.80 1.74
N LEU A 204 -13.49 5.50 1.20
CA LEU A 204 -14.69 4.86 0.66
C LEU A 204 -14.40 4.39 -0.76
N VAL A 205 -14.52 3.09 -1.05
CA VAL A 205 -14.39 2.56 -2.41
C VAL A 205 -15.78 2.27 -2.96
N VAL A 206 -16.08 2.77 -4.16
CA VAL A 206 -17.40 2.63 -4.79
C VAL A 206 -17.23 2.18 -6.24
N SER A 207 -17.82 1.05 -6.63
CA SER A 207 -17.90 0.69 -8.05
C SER A 207 -19.06 1.44 -8.72
N PRO A 208 -18.81 2.24 -9.77
CA PRO A 208 -19.88 2.89 -10.52
C PRO A 208 -20.86 1.91 -11.17
N LYS A 209 -20.44 0.65 -11.39
CA LYS A 209 -21.25 -0.38 -12.07
C LYS A 209 -22.30 -1.00 -11.17
N THR A 210 -22.03 -1.08 -9.87
CA THR A 210 -22.88 -1.78 -8.89
C THR A 210 -23.48 -0.84 -7.85
N SER A 211 -23.14 0.45 -7.89
CA SER A 211 -23.65 1.43 -6.93
C SER A 211 -25.14 1.69 -7.09
N ASP A 212 -25.87 1.67 -5.97
CA ASP A 212 -27.28 2.11 -5.88
C ASP A 212 -27.49 3.58 -6.28
N LEU A 213 -26.42 4.35 -6.43
CA LEU A 213 -26.47 5.75 -6.89
C LEU A 213 -26.50 5.88 -8.42
N ALA A 214 -26.24 4.79 -9.16
CA ALA A 214 -26.12 4.84 -10.61
C ALA A 214 -27.38 5.38 -11.30
N GLU A 215 -28.56 4.89 -10.90
CA GLU A 215 -29.85 5.33 -11.46
C GLU A 215 -30.12 6.81 -11.16
N LYS A 216 -29.89 7.24 -9.90
CA LYS A 216 -30.04 8.64 -9.50
C LYS A 216 -29.12 9.57 -10.28
N PHE A 217 -27.87 9.15 -10.52
CA PHE A 217 -26.93 9.92 -11.32
C PHE A 217 -27.31 9.94 -12.80
N ALA A 218 -27.84 8.85 -13.35
CA ALA A 218 -28.33 8.78 -14.73
C ALA A 218 -29.51 9.75 -14.95
N ASP A 219 -30.51 9.71 -14.06
CA ASP A 219 -31.67 10.62 -14.11
C ASP A 219 -31.23 12.09 -14.05
N GLN A 220 -30.35 12.41 -13.10
CA GLN A 220 -29.85 13.77 -12.94
C GLN A 220 -29.01 14.22 -14.14
N TYR A 221 -28.20 13.31 -14.71
CA TYR A 221 -27.43 13.59 -15.91
C TYR A 221 -28.32 13.81 -17.14
N PHE A 222 -29.37 13.00 -17.31
CA PHE A 222 -30.38 13.18 -18.34
C PHE A 222 -31.06 14.55 -18.21
N GLU A 223 -31.53 14.92 -17.02
CA GLU A 223 -32.18 16.22 -16.80
C GLU A 223 -31.26 17.41 -17.16
N LEU A 224 -29.97 17.32 -16.83
CA LEU A 224 -28.98 18.33 -17.19
C LEU A 224 -28.67 18.37 -18.70
N ARG A 225 -28.85 17.25 -19.41
CA ARG A 225 -28.42 17.08 -20.81
C ARG A 225 -29.56 16.87 -21.82
N LYS A 226 -30.83 16.82 -21.40
CA LYS A 226 -31.99 16.58 -22.28
C LYS A 226 -32.08 17.56 -23.45
N HIS A 227 -31.69 18.82 -23.22
CA HIS A 227 -31.63 19.85 -24.26
C HIS A 227 -30.60 19.56 -25.37
N LYS A 228 -29.68 18.61 -25.17
CA LYS A 228 -28.68 18.16 -26.14
C LYS A 228 -29.05 16.83 -26.81
N GLY A 229 -30.30 16.38 -26.69
CA GLY A 229 -30.78 15.13 -27.31
C GLY A 229 -30.34 13.85 -26.57
N MET A 230 -29.96 13.96 -25.30
CA MET A 230 -29.71 12.79 -24.44
C MET A 230 -31.02 12.03 -24.22
N THR A 231 -30.97 10.69 -24.19
CA THR A 231 -32.12 9.82 -23.89
C THR A 231 -32.03 9.26 -22.47
N PRO A 232 -33.17 8.91 -21.85
CA PRO A 232 -33.20 8.18 -20.58
C PRO A 232 -32.55 6.79 -20.71
#